data_AF-A0A956K6U3-F1
#
_entry.id   AF-A0A956K6U3-F1
#
_cell.length_a   1.000
_cell.length_b   1.000
_cell.length_c   1.000
_cell.angle_alpha   90.00
_cell.angle_beta   90.00
_cell.angle_gamma   90.00
#
_symmetry.space_group_name_H-M   'P 1'
#
loop_
_entity.id
_entity.type
_entity.pdbx_description
1 polymer ?
#
loop_
_entity_poly.entity_id
_entity_poly.type
_entity_poly.pdbx_seq_one_letter_code
_entity_poly.pdbx_strand_id
1 'polypeptide(L)'
;MRRDPNTRSAGAVALAALVLAGCVEYEDPPISWEGEIISFGADEPEAVCGDTLEWMDARTLALAETFSAAGAEVVPRVDYYWLTESWWEQDVCSVETAHACAVDNVIHSQSVPLEHELVHALRRKKLPRVFEEGLAELYGDLGLVDDPAPREELLEMLESGDPGENPQYARASHFVGFLVESYGLEPLLAIGDHAGLHASWTETQAAFEKAYGFPLQDALSEYESYPECSPLAWTNIDIACAQDPVPVELPQDGSAVTLSQQFVCGEPEIRGPLWGRMFTETTIELANPLSGWVLVRMFGDENPDAFIVLSGCGGCENAIWVRLGDGLPEQVRALPTGRYVLRVFRPIDDSGESAVSLSLSE
;
A
#
# COMPACT_ATOMS: atom_id res chain seq x y z
N MET A 1 58.44 -63.33 36.65
CA MET A 1 58.78 -62.39 37.75
C MET A 1 59.38 -61.14 37.16
N ARG A 2 59.05 -59.98 37.74
CA ARG A 2 59.47 -58.60 37.40
C ARG A 2 58.61 -57.88 36.36
N ARG A 3 57.54 -57.28 36.90
CA ARG A 3 57.01 -55.98 36.48
C ARG A 3 58.01 -54.89 36.84
N ASP A 4 58.14 -53.88 35.99
CA ASP A 4 58.57 -52.52 36.34
C ASP A 4 58.25 -51.54 35.19
N PRO A 5 58.18 -50.21 35.44
CA PRO A 5 56.94 -49.46 35.27
C PRO A 5 57.08 -48.16 34.45
N ASN A 6 55.99 -47.39 34.38
CA ASN A 6 55.94 -45.95 34.08
C ASN A 6 56.10 -45.48 32.63
N THR A 7 54.97 -45.41 31.93
CA THR A 7 54.72 -44.32 30.97
C THR A 7 53.45 -43.59 31.41
N ARG A 8 53.63 -42.42 32.02
CA ARG A 8 52.55 -41.49 32.36
C ARG A 8 52.10 -40.83 31.05
N SER A 9 50.97 -41.30 30.51
CA SER A 9 50.25 -40.60 29.46
C SER A 9 49.65 -39.32 30.06
N ALA A 10 50.19 -38.16 29.68
CA ALA A 10 49.58 -36.88 29.97
C ALA A 10 48.25 -36.81 29.20
N GLY A 11 47.13 -36.96 29.93
CA GLY A 11 45.80 -36.75 29.38
C GLY A 11 45.63 -35.28 29.04
N ALA A 12 45.66 -34.96 27.75
CA ALA A 12 45.13 -33.70 27.27
C ALA A 12 43.61 -33.76 27.43
N VAL A 13 43.10 -33.09 28.47
CA VAL A 13 41.68 -32.78 28.59
C VAL A 13 41.38 -31.73 27.53
N ALA A 14 40.90 -32.18 26.37
CA ALA A 14 40.30 -31.30 25.37
C ALA A 14 39.00 -30.75 25.98
N LEU A 15 39.06 -29.52 26.50
CA LEU A 15 37.88 -28.74 26.83
C LEU A 15 37.17 -28.44 25.50
N ALA A 16 36.19 -29.26 25.15
CA ALA A 16 35.24 -28.94 24.09
C ALA A 16 34.39 -27.78 24.60
N ALA A 17 34.81 -26.55 24.27
CA ALA A 17 33.95 -25.39 24.35
C ALA A 17 32.84 -25.61 23.31
N LEU A 18 31.70 -26.15 23.74
CA LEU A 18 30.45 -25.99 23.00
C LEU A 18 30.19 -24.49 22.97
N VAL A 19 30.56 -23.86 21.86
CA VAL A 19 29.97 -22.59 21.46
C VAL A 19 28.52 -22.95 21.16
N LEU A 20 27.66 -22.80 22.18
CA LEU A 20 26.24 -22.61 21.97
C LEU A 20 26.16 -21.31 21.18
N ALA A 21 26.19 -21.40 19.86
CA ALA A 21 25.64 -20.38 19.01
C ALA A 21 24.17 -20.30 19.39
N GLY A 22 23.87 -19.49 20.40
CA GLY A 22 22.50 -19.14 20.71
C GLY A 22 21.98 -18.45 19.47
N CYS A 23 21.05 -19.09 18.77
CA CYS A 23 20.16 -18.35 17.91
C CYS A 23 19.58 -17.25 18.79
N VAL A 24 19.94 -16.00 18.51
CA VAL A 24 19.24 -14.87 19.12
C VAL A 24 17.85 -14.98 18.53
N GLU A 25 16.91 -15.44 19.35
CA GLU A 25 15.51 -15.51 18.98
C GLU A 25 15.05 -14.07 18.88
N TYR A 26 14.70 -13.65 17.66
CA TYR A 26 14.13 -12.33 17.41
C TYR A 26 12.85 -12.21 18.25
N GLU A 27 12.75 -11.10 18.98
CA GLU A 27 11.59 -10.77 19.80
C GLU A 27 11.00 -9.47 19.24
N ASP A 28 9.74 -9.52 18.83
CA ASP A 28 9.02 -8.35 18.35
C ASP A 28 8.97 -7.24 19.42
N PRO A 29 8.96 -5.96 19.02
CA PRO A 29 8.74 -4.86 19.95
C PRO A 29 7.42 -5.05 20.73
N PRO A 30 7.35 -4.57 21.99
CA PRO A 30 6.12 -4.68 22.77
C PRO A 30 4.98 -3.91 22.10
N ILE A 31 3.77 -4.47 22.17
CA ILE A 31 2.56 -3.78 21.73
C ILE A 31 2.37 -2.51 22.57
N SER A 32 2.35 -1.36 21.90
CA SER A 32 2.20 -0.04 22.49
C SER A 32 0.81 0.55 22.30
N TRP A 33 0.04 0.04 21.35
CA TRP A 33 -1.31 0.50 21.02
C TRP A 33 -2.19 -0.65 20.52
N GLU A 34 -3.48 -0.61 20.84
CA GLU A 34 -4.46 -1.61 20.40
C GLU A 34 -5.74 -0.92 19.93
N GLY A 35 -6.11 -1.19 18.67
CA GLY A 35 -7.38 -0.81 18.06
C GLY A 35 -8.40 -1.94 18.09
N GLU A 36 -9.41 -1.84 17.22
CA GLU A 36 -10.42 -2.88 17.05
C GLU A 36 -9.84 -4.10 16.32
N ILE A 37 -9.05 -3.88 15.27
CA ILE A 37 -8.47 -4.94 14.43
C ILE A 37 -6.94 -4.94 14.42
N ILE A 38 -6.26 -3.84 14.76
CA ILE A 38 -4.78 -3.76 14.80
C ILE A 38 -4.25 -3.85 16.24
N SER A 39 -3.25 -4.69 16.49
CA SER A 39 -2.26 -4.45 17.56
C SER A 39 -1.04 -3.77 16.93
N PHE A 40 -0.55 -2.69 17.52
CA PHE A 40 0.63 -2.00 17.01
C PHE A 40 1.78 -2.06 18.02
N GLY A 41 2.95 -2.51 17.57
CA GLY A 41 4.20 -2.52 18.33
C GLY A 41 5.30 -1.74 17.62
N ALA A 42 6.05 -0.96 18.39
CA ALA A 42 7.22 -0.22 17.91
C ALA A 42 8.17 0.07 19.08
N ASP A 43 9.44 0.31 18.80
CA ASP A 43 10.39 0.79 19.81
C ASP A 43 10.16 2.27 20.17
N GLU A 44 9.75 3.06 19.18
CA GLU A 44 9.53 4.52 19.30
C GLU A 44 8.10 4.88 18.88
N PRO A 45 7.05 4.37 19.56
CA PRO A 45 5.66 4.59 19.16
C PRO A 45 5.24 6.07 19.20
N GLU A 46 5.93 6.92 19.98
CA GLU A 46 5.70 8.36 20.02
C GLU A 46 6.15 9.10 18.75
N ALA A 47 6.89 8.44 17.85
CA ALA A 47 7.31 9.02 16.57
C ALA A 47 6.25 8.88 15.48
N VAL A 48 5.15 8.17 15.75
CA VAL A 48 3.98 8.08 14.87
C VAL A 48 3.20 9.40 14.91
N CYS A 49 2.82 9.93 13.74
CA CYS A 49 2.13 11.20 13.65
C CYS A 49 0.62 11.10 13.88
N GLY A 50 0.06 12.12 14.53
CA GLY A 50 -1.36 12.39 14.66
C GLY A 50 -2.13 11.17 15.10
N ASP A 51 -3.29 10.97 14.48
CA ASP A 51 -4.15 9.82 14.77
C ASP A 51 -3.81 8.60 13.87
N THR A 52 -2.57 8.48 13.35
CA THR A 52 -2.22 7.48 12.29
C THR A 52 -2.74 6.09 12.61
N LEU A 53 -2.61 5.64 13.86
CA LEU A 53 -3.02 4.30 14.27
C LEU A 53 -4.55 4.13 14.23
N GLU A 54 -5.30 5.12 14.68
CA GLU A 54 -6.76 5.14 14.57
C GLU A 54 -7.22 5.13 13.10
N TRP A 55 -6.53 5.89 12.23
CA TRP A 55 -6.82 5.87 10.79
C TRP A 55 -6.49 4.52 10.16
N MET A 56 -5.36 3.91 10.51
CA MET A 56 -4.98 2.56 10.05
C MET A 56 -6.00 1.51 10.44
N ASP A 57 -6.48 1.54 11.68
CA ASP A 57 -7.46 0.58 12.19
C ASP A 57 -8.81 0.74 11.48
N ALA A 58 -9.29 1.98 11.31
CA ALA A 58 -10.48 2.27 10.52
C ALA A 58 -10.34 1.83 9.05
N ARG A 59 -9.16 2.05 8.45
CA ARG A 59 -8.85 1.62 7.08
C ARG A 59 -8.87 0.09 6.95
N THR A 60 -8.28 -0.59 7.93
CA THR A 60 -8.17 -2.05 8.00
C THR A 60 -9.55 -2.69 8.21
N LEU A 61 -10.41 -2.08 9.02
CA LEU A 61 -11.81 -2.50 9.15
C LEU A 61 -12.58 -2.37 7.83
N ALA A 62 -12.41 -1.25 7.11
CA ALA A 62 -13.06 -1.06 5.81
C ALA A 62 -12.56 -2.06 4.74
N LEU A 63 -11.27 -2.40 4.75
CA LEU A 63 -10.71 -3.47 3.94
C LEU A 63 -11.31 -4.84 4.31
N ALA A 64 -11.37 -5.14 5.61
CA ALA A 64 -11.94 -6.38 6.11
C ALA A 64 -13.42 -6.52 5.74
N GLU A 65 -14.20 -5.45 5.83
CA GLU A 65 -15.60 -5.42 5.38
C GLU A 65 -15.71 -5.67 3.88
N THR A 66 -14.90 -4.98 3.07
CA THR A 66 -14.84 -5.16 1.61
C THR A 66 -14.54 -6.62 1.24
N PHE A 67 -13.51 -7.22 1.82
CA PHE A 67 -13.12 -8.60 1.54
C PHE A 67 -14.13 -9.62 2.05
N SER A 68 -14.70 -9.40 3.25
CA SER A 68 -15.75 -10.27 3.79
C SER A 68 -17.03 -10.20 2.96
N ALA A 69 -17.40 -9.03 2.44
CA ALA A 69 -18.55 -8.86 1.55
C ALA A 69 -18.36 -9.60 0.22
N ALA A 70 -17.11 -9.70 -0.24
CA ALA A 70 -16.71 -10.51 -1.39
C ALA A 70 -16.44 -11.99 -1.05
N GLY A 71 -16.79 -12.45 0.15
CA GLY A 71 -16.74 -13.86 0.55
C GLY A 71 -15.41 -14.36 1.08
N ALA A 72 -14.40 -13.50 1.25
CA ALA A 72 -13.12 -13.92 1.83
C ALA A 72 -13.19 -14.09 3.35
N GLU A 73 -12.42 -15.06 3.85
CA GLU A 73 -12.21 -15.24 5.28
C GLU A 73 -11.12 -14.29 5.77
N VAL A 74 -11.54 -13.25 6.50
CA VAL A 74 -10.64 -12.26 7.09
C VAL A 74 -10.21 -12.67 8.49
N VAL A 75 -9.01 -12.24 8.88
CA VAL A 75 -8.49 -12.46 10.24
C VAL A 75 -9.16 -11.50 11.22
N PRO A 76 -9.36 -11.91 12.48
CA PRO A 76 -9.98 -11.04 13.49
C PRO A 76 -9.02 -9.96 14.02
N ARG A 77 -7.71 -10.10 13.75
CA ARG A 77 -6.67 -9.22 14.26
C ARG A 77 -5.42 -9.26 13.38
N VAL A 78 -4.80 -8.11 13.18
CA VAL A 78 -3.51 -7.91 12.51
C VAL A 78 -2.53 -7.36 13.53
N ASP A 79 -1.36 -8.00 13.67
CA ASP A 79 -0.27 -7.45 14.49
C ASP A 79 0.67 -6.69 13.57
N TYR A 80 0.85 -5.39 13.80
CA TYR A 80 1.67 -4.49 12.98
C TYR A 80 2.88 -4.03 13.79
N TYR A 81 4.07 -4.41 13.32
CA TYR A 81 5.33 -4.00 13.93
C TYR A 81 6.05 -3.00 13.04
N TRP A 82 6.20 -1.78 13.55
CA TRP A 82 7.02 -0.76 12.90
C TRP A 82 8.45 -0.83 13.45
N LEU A 83 9.37 -1.20 12.56
CA LEU A 83 10.74 -1.56 12.92
C LEU A 83 11.74 -0.50 12.41
N THR A 84 12.69 -0.12 13.28
CA THR A 84 13.81 0.74 12.90
C THR A 84 14.82 0.01 12.00
N GLU A 85 15.69 0.75 11.30
CA GLU A 85 16.69 0.20 10.36
C GLU A 85 17.55 -0.92 10.96
N SER A 86 17.89 -0.83 12.25
CA SER A 86 18.71 -1.82 12.95
C SER A 86 18.09 -3.22 13.05
N TRP A 87 16.78 -3.35 12.85
CA TRP A 87 16.08 -4.63 12.87
C TRP A 87 16.18 -5.38 11.56
N TRP A 88 16.38 -4.68 10.44
CA TRP A 88 16.42 -5.28 9.11
C TRP A 88 17.71 -6.06 8.87
N GLU A 89 18.74 -5.84 9.69
CA GLU A 89 19.94 -6.66 9.73
C GLU A 89 19.69 -8.10 10.24
N GLN A 90 18.48 -8.41 10.73
CA GLN A 90 18.13 -9.70 11.34
C GLN A 90 17.29 -10.62 10.43
N ASP A 91 17.19 -10.33 9.12
CA ASP A 91 16.42 -11.12 8.13
C ASP A 91 14.94 -11.35 8.51
N VAL A 92 14.30 -10.34 9.13
CA VAL A 92 12.88 -10.42 9.56
C VAL A 92 11.97 -10.78 8.38
N CYS A 93 12.18 -10.12 7.24
CA CYS A 93 11.61 -10.53 5.97
C CYS A 93 12.65 -11.38 5.24
N SER A 94 12.25 -12.58 4.81
CA SER A 94 13.12 -13.58 4.15
C SER A 94 13.80 -13.13 2.84
N VAL A 95 13.67 -11.86 2.46
CA VAL A 95 14.19 -11.23 1.25
C VAL A 95 15.00 -10.00 1.65
N GLU A 96 16.28 -9.97 1.30
CA GLU A 96 17.23 -8.91 1.70
C GLU A 96 16.83 -7.49 1.28
N THR A 97 15.95 -7.35 0.29
CA THR A 97 15.51 -6.06 -0.27
C THR A 97 14.10 -5.66 0.12
N ALA A 98 13.38 -6.50 0.87
CA ALA A 98 12.02 -6.19 1.28
C ALA A 98 12.04 -5.15 2.41
N HIS A 99 11.38 -4.02 2.19
CA HIS A 99 11.23 -2.97 3.20
C HIS A 99 10.04 -3.21 4.14
N ALA A 100 9.20 -4.17 3.79
CA ALA A 100 8.13 -4.68 4.61
C ALA A 100 7.76 -6.11 4.17
N CYS A 101 7.04 -6.84 5.02
CA CYS A 101 6.39 -8.08 4.65
C CYS A 101 5.25 -8.42 5.61
N ALA A 102 4.30 -9.19 5.10
CA ALA A 102 3.24 -9.80 5.89
C ALA A 102 3.35 -11.33 5.88
N VAL A 103 3.51 -11.93 7.05
CA VAL A 103 3.45 -13.39 7.24
C VAL A 103 2.24 -13.71 8.10
N ASP A 104 1.34 -14.53 7.56
CA ASP A 104 0.01 -14.77 8.13
C ASP A 104 -0.75 -13.44 8.36
N ASN A 105 -0.96 -13.06 9.63
CA ASN A 105 -1.62 -11.83 10.06
C ASN A 105 -0.66 -10.86 10.76
N VAL A 106 0.64 -11.06 10.62
CA VAL A 106 1.69 -10.24 11.22
C VAL A 106 2.41 -9.46 10.14
N ILE A 107 2.55 -8.14 10.34
CA ILE A 107 3.25 -7.23 9.44
C ILE A 107 4.50 -6.74 10.15
N HIS A 108 5.62 -6.75 9.42
CA HIS A 108 6.85 -6.06 9.80
C HIS A 108 7.15 -5.02 8.72
N SER A 109 7.31 -3.76 9.09
CA SER A 109 7.47 -2.66 8.13
C SER A 109 8.44 -1.59 8.61
N GLN A 110 9.16 -0.96 7.67
CA GLN A 110 9.96 0.26 7.88
C GLN A 110 9.12 1.54 7.92
N SER A 111 7.86 1.46 7.50
CA SER A 111 6.95 2.60 7.35
C SER A 111 5.66 2.39 8.13
N VAL A 112 4.99 3.48 8.49
CA VAL A 112 3.67 3.47 9.11
C VAL A 112 2.88 4.71 8.68
N PRO A 113 1.67 4.58 8.10
CA PRO A 113 1.04 3.33 7.68
C PRO A 113 1.76 2.68 6.50
N LEU A 114 1.47 1.41 6.19
CA LEU A 114 1.77 0.79 4.90
C LEU A 114 0.58 -0.05 4.46
N GLU A 115 -0.28 0.53 3.62
CA GLU A 115 -1.58 -0.05 3.26
C GLU A 115 -1.43 -1.35 2.47
N HIS A 116 -0.39 -1.46 1.64
CA HIS A 116 -0.07 -2.66 0.87
C HIS A 116 -0.01 -3.93 1.76
N GLU A 117 0.72 -3.87 2.88
CA GLU A 117 0.88 -5.02 3.77
C GLU A 117 -0.39 -5.36 4.56
N LEU A 118 -1.25 -4.37 4.81
CA LEU A 118 -2.56 -4.61 5.44
C LEU A 118 -3.41 -5.54 4.56
N VAL A 119 -3.37 -5.36 3.23
CA VAL A 119 -4.10 -6.22 2.27
C VAL A 119 -3.65 -7.67 2.36
N HIS A 120 -2.34 -7.90 2.48
CA HIS A 120 -1.82 -9.23 2.71
C HIS A 120 -2.30 -9.78 4.05
N ALA A 121 -2.00 -9.12 5.16
CA ALA A 121 -2.23 -9.65 6.50
C ALA A 121 -3.70 -9.96 6.81
N LEU A 122 -4.63 -9.26 6.16
CA LEU A 122 -6.05 -9.39 6.42
C LEU A 122 -6.67 -10.73 5.98
N ARG A 123 -6.15 -11.37 4.93
CA ARG A 123 -6.80 -12.54 4.31
C ARG A 123 -6.06 -13.84 4.64
N ARG A 124 -6.83 -14.86 5.07
CA ARG A 124 -6.27 -16.19 5.37
C ARG A 124 -5.82 -16.96 4.13
N LYS A 125 -6.55 -16.81 3.03
CA LYS A 125 -6.24 -17.45 1.75
C LYS A 125 -5.57 -16.42 0.84
N LYS A 126 -4.33 -16.70 0.46
CA LYS A 126 -3.55 -15.89 -0.47
C LYS A 126 -3.86 -16.30 -1.90
N LEU A 127 -3.78 -15.35 -2.82
CA LEU A 127 -3.86 -15.58 -4.26
C LEU A 127 -2.50 -16.01 -4.80
N PRO A 128 -2.41 -16.56 -6.03
CA PRO A 128 -1.13 -16.67 -6.72
C PRO A 128 -0.43 -15.30 -6.80
N ARG A 129 0.89 -15.28 -6.58
CA ARG A 129 1.71 -14.06 -6.37
C ARG A 129 1.29 -12.84 -7.19
N VAL A 130 1.22 -12.92 -8.51
CA VAL A 130 0.88 -11.76 -9.36
C VAL A 130 -0.50 -11.17 -9.04
N PHE A 131 -1.49 -12.00 -8.74
CA PHE A 131 -2.81 -11.53 -8.31
C PHE A 131 -2.79 -11.01 -6.87
N GLU A 132 -2.00 -11.62 -6.00
CA GLU A 132 -1.84 -11.21 -4.60
C GLU A 132 -1.23 -9.81 -4.51
N GLU A 133 -0.12 -9.58 -5.20
CA GLU A 133 0.54 -8.28 -5.27
C GLU A 133 -0.32 -7.25 -6.00
N GLY A 134 -0.96 -7.64 -7.12
CA GLY A 134 -1.84 -6.73 -7.85
C GLY A 134 -3.02 -6.28 -6.98
N LEU A 135 -3.56 -7.15 -6.12
CA LEU A 135 -4.61 -6.78 -5.18
C LEU A 135 -4.09 -5.91 -4.03
N ALA A 136 -2.89 -6.19 -3.52
CA ALA A 136 -2.24 -5.39 -2.48
C ALA A 136 -1.95 -3.97 -2.96
N GLU A 137 -1.47 -3.82 -4.19
CA GLU A 137 -1.33 -2.53 -4.86
C GLU A 137 -2.68 -1.87 -5.14
N LEU A 138 -3.68 -2.62 -5.63
CA LEU A 138 -5.01 -2.08 -5.90
C LEU A 138 -5.65 -1.46 -4.65
N TYR A 139 -5.45 -2.03 -3.47
CA TYR A 139 -5.99 -1.51 -2.20
C TYR A 139 -4.92 -0.86 -1.30
N GLY A 140 -3.73 -0.62 -1.85
CA GLY A 140 -2.55 -0.16 -1.13
C GLY A 140 -2.37 1.35 -1.11
N ASP A 141 -1.12 1.80 -0.99
CA ASP A 141 -0.80 3.20 -0.73
C ASP A 141 -1.08 4.11 -1.94
N LEU A 142 -2.10 4.96 -1.84
CA LEU A 142 -2.36 5.98 -2.86
C LEU A 142 -1.24 7.04 -2.84
N GLY A 143 -0.58 7.22 -4.00
CA GLY A 143 0.33 8.34 -4.26
C GLY A 143 1.80 7.98 -4.50
N LEU A 144 2.18 6.72 -4.34
CA LEU A 144 3.57 6.24 -4.49
C LEU A 144 3.74 5.24 -5.63
N VAL A 145 2.74 5.15 -6.51
CA VAL A 145 2.70 4.12 -7.56
C VAL A 145 3.43 4.59 -8.81
N ASP A 146 4.29 3.72 -9.35
CA ASP A 146 4.99 3.92 -10.61
C ASP A 146 4.06 3.72 -11.82
N ASP A 147 4.44 4.29 -12.98
CA ASP A 147 3.72 3.99 -14.23
C ASP A 147 3.76 2.48 -14.51
N PRO A 148 2.65 1.87 -14.96
CA PRO A 148 2.60 0.43 -15.17
C PRO A 148 3.55 0.01 -16.29
N ALA A 149 4.23 -1.13 -16.09
CA ALA A 149 5.03 -1.80 -17.12
C ALA A 149 4.21 -2.01 -18.41
N PRO A 150 4.82 -2.21 -19.59
CA PRO A 150 4.10 -2.57 -20.82
C PRO A 150 3.17 -3.79 -20.64
N ARG A 151 2.07 -3.84 -21.41
CA ARG A 151 1.09 -4.94 -21.31
C ARG A 151 1.69 -6.30 -21.61
N GLU A 152 2.66 -6.33 -22.52
CA GLU A 152 3.30 -7.55 -22.99
C GLU A 152 4.04 -8.28 -21.86
N GLU A 153 4.48 -7.57 -20.81
CA GLU A 153 5.16 -8.15 -19.66
C GLU A 153 4.19 -8.90 -18.71
N LEU A 154 2.88 -8.58 -18.74
CA LEU A 154 1.91 -9.20 -17.83
C LEU A 154 1.84 -10.73 -18.01
N LEU A 155 1.89 -11.23 -19.24
CA LEU A 155 1.85 -12.67 -19.48
C LEU A 155 3.10 -13.35 -18.92
N GLU A 156 4.28 -12.75 -19.09
CA GLU A 156 5.54 -13.29 -18.55
C GLU A 156 5.52 -13.32 -17.02
N MET A 157 4.98 -12.28 -16.38
CA MET A 157 4.78 -12.24 -14.93
C MET A 157 3.86 -13.37 -14.47
N LEU A 158 2.70 -13.52 -15.13
CA LEU A 158 1.72 -14.56 -14.80
C LEU A 158 2.29 -15.98 -14.98
N GLU A 159 3.06 -16.22 -16.05
CA GLU A 159 3.69 -17.52 -16.34
C GLU A 159 4.82 -17.86 -15.36
N SER A 160 5.62 -16.86 -14.98
CA SER A 160 6.73 -17.03 -14.02
C SER A 160 6.24 -17.08 -12.57
N GLY A 161 5.09 -16.49 -12.28
CA GLY A 161 4.61 -16.26 -10.91
C GLY A 161 5.43 -15.21 -10.15
N ASP A 162 6.24 -14.42 -10.86
CA ASP A 162 7.08 -13.37 -10.31
C ASP A 162 6.44 -12.00 -10.61
N PRO A 163 6.04 -11.23 -9.58
CA PRO A 163 5.48 -9.89 -9.77
C PRO A 163 6.52 -8.86 -10.22
N GLY A 164 7.82 -9.16 -10.21
CA GLY A 164 8.88 -8.27 -10.71
C GLY A 164 9.22 -7.09 -9.79
N GLU A 165 9.45 -5.92 -10.38
CA GLU A 165 9.75 -4.65 -9.68
C GLU A 165 8.54 -3.69 -9.75
N ASN A 166 8.65 -2.49 -9.18
CA ASN A 166 7.51 -1.57 -9.03
C ASN A 166 6.64 -1.33 -10.29
N PRO A 167 7.17 -1.17 -11.52
CA PRO A 167 6.32 -1.01 -12.70
C PRO A 167 5.46 -2.26 -12.98
N GLN A 168 6.00 -3.45 -12.70
CA GLN A 168 5.28 -4.70 -12.85
C GLN A 168 4.20 -4.85 -11.76
N TYR A 169 4.46 -4.43 -10.52
CA TYR A 169 3.43 -4.30 -9.47
C TYR A 169 2.26 -3.41 -9.92
N ALA A 170 2.55 -2.24 -10.47
CA ALA A 170 1.53 -1.35 -11.02
C ALA A 170 0.76 -1.97 -12.20
N ARG A 171 1.43 -2.74 -13.08
CA ARG A 171 0.76 -3.49 -14.16
C ARG A 171 -0.12 -4.63 -13.63
N ALA A 172 0.33 -5.37 -12.62
CA ALA A 172 -0.47 -6.40 -11.95
C ALA A 172 -1.72 -5.77 -11.31
N SER A 173 -1.55 -4.65 -10.63
CA SER A 173 -2.64 -3.86 -10.05
C SER A 173 -3.66 -3.42 -11.08
N HIS A 174 -3.21 -2.89 -12.23
CA HIS A 174 -4.10 -2.48 -13.32
C HIS A 174 -4.93 -3.66 -13.86
N PHE A 175 -4.30 -4.83 -14.03
CA PHE A 175 -5.01 -6.04 -14.48
C PHE A 175 -6.00 -6.53 -13.44
N VAL A 176 -5.62 -6.54 -12.15
CA VAL A 176 -6.52 -6.88 -11.05
C VAL A 176 -7.69 -5.89 -10.96
N GLY A 177 -7.43 -4.59 -11.13
CA GLY A 177 -8.45 -3.55 -11.22
C GLY A 177 -9.44 -3.81 -12.37
N PHE A 178 -8.95 -4.13 -13.56
CA PHE A 178 -9.79 -4.56 -14.69
C PHE A 178 -10.69 -5.75 -14.32
N LEU A 179 -10.14 -6.77 -13.65
CA LEU A 179 -10.91 -7.95 -13.24
C LEU A 179 -12.00 -7.60 -12.22
N VAL A 180 -11.67 -6.77 -11.22
CA VAL A 180 -12.62 -6.32 -10.20
C VAL A 180 -13.72 -5.47 -10.81
N GLU A 181 -13.39 -4.54 -11.71
CA GLU A 181 -14.38 -3.69 -12.38
C GLU A 181 -15.30 -4.51 -13.31
N SER A 182 -14.73 -5.43 -14.08
CA SER A 182 -15.46 -6.17 -15.12
C SER A 182 -16.30 -7.33 -14.57
N TYR A 183 -15.82 -7.98 -13.50
CA TYR A 183 -16.40 -9.24 -13.01
C TYR A 183 -16.65 -9.26 -11.50
N GLY A 184 -16.23 -8.23 -10.76
CA GLY A 184 -16.37 -8.15 -9.31
C GLY A 184 -15.20 -8.76 -8.54
N LEU A 185 -15.11 -8.42 -7.26
CA LEU A 185 -14.06 -8.88 -6.35
C LEU A 185 -14.23 -10.33 -5.90
N GLU A 186 -15.47 -10.83 -5.79
CA GLU A 186 -15.79 -12.20 -5.35
C GLU A 186 -15.06 -13.29 -6.17
N PRO A 187 -15.14 -13.32 -7.53
CA PRO A 187 -14.44 -14.34 -8.31
C PRO A 187 -12.91 -14.20 -8.21
N LEU A 188 -12.37 -12.99 -8.06
CA LEU A 188 -10.93 -12.81 -7.84
C LEU A 188 -10.48 -13.48 -6.56
N LEU A 189 -11.18 -13.23 -5.44
CA LEU A 189 -10.85 -13.81 -4.15
C LEU A 189 -11.06 -15.34 -4.13
N ALA A 190 -12.04 -15.85 -4.89
CA ALA A 190 -12.29 -17.28 -5.03
C ALA A 190 -11.14 -18.06 -5.70
N ILE A 191 -10.21 -17.40 -6.42
CA ILE A 191 -8.98 -18.06 -6.90
C ILE A 191 -8.19 -18.65 -5.73
N GLY A 192 -8.14 -17.96 -4.59
CA GLY A 192 -7.44 -18.39 -3.36
C GLY A 192 -7.98 -19.69 -2.75
N ASP A 193 -9.21 -20.10 -3.11
CA ASP A 193 -9.78 -21.39 -2.70
C ASP A 193 -9.21 -22.58 -3.49
N HIS A 194 -8.52 -22.32 -4.60
CA HIS A 194 -8.11 -23.33 -5.57
C HIS A 194 -6.61 -23.29 -5.87
N ALA A 195 -5.96 -22.15 -5.67
CA ALA A 195 -4.53 -21.96 -5.83
C ALA A 195 -4.01 -20.99 -4.75
N GLY A 196 -2.89 -21.35 -4.11
CA GLY A 196 -2.23 -20.50 -3.12
C GLY A 196 -1.09 -19.67 -3.71
N LEU A 197 -0.36 -18.98 -2.84
CA LEU A 197 0.73 -18.05 -3.19
C LEU A 197 1.78 -18.62 -4.15
N HIS A 198 2.15 -19.89 -4.01
CA HIS A 198 3.18 -20.55 -4.81
C HIS A 198 2.62 -21.47 -5.90
N ALA A 199 1.38 -21.26 -6.33
CA ALA A 199 0.78 -22.03 -7.40
C ALA A 199 1.58 -21.89 -8.70
N SER A 200 1.78 -23.01 -9.39
CA SER A 200 2.34 -23.02 -10.74
C SER A 200 1.39 -22.36 -11.74
N TRP A 201 1.91 -21.96 -12.90
CA TRP A 201 1.10 -21.40 -13.98
C TRP A 201 -0.14 -22.23 -14.33
N THR A 202 0.01 -23.56 -14.43
CA THR A 202 -1.10 -24.47 -14.73
C THR A 202 -2.14 -24.50 -13.61
N GLU A 203 -1.72 -24.46 -12.35
CA GLU A 203 -2.64 -24.40 -11.20
C GLU A 203 -3.37 -23.07 -11.15
N THR A 204 -2.66 -21.96 -11.41
CA THR A 204 -3.23 -20.61 -11.52
C THR A 204 -4.29 -20.51 -12.61
N GLN A 205 -4.01 -21.02 -13.83
CA GLN A 205 -4.98 -21.04 -14.91
C GLN A 205 -6.24 -21.86 -14.55
N ALA A 206 -6.05 -23.03 -13.95
CA ALA A 206 -7.16 -23.90 -13.54
C ALA A 206 -8.00 -23.28 -12.41
N ALA A 207 -7.35 -22.61 -11.45
CA ALA A 207 -8.03 -21.88 -10.38
C ALA A 207 -8.82 -20.69 -10.91
N PHE A 208 -8.24 -19.92 -11.83
CA PHE A 208 -8.91 -18.83 -12.51
C PHE A 208 -10.16 -19.32 -13.25
N GLU A 209 -10.03 -20.34 -14.11
CA GLU A 209 -11.16 -20.86 -14.89
C GLU A 209 -12.29 -21.37 -13.99
N LYS A 210 -11.94 -21.97 -12.86
CA LYS A 210 -12.93 -22.44 -11.88
C LYS A 210 -13.65 -21.30 -11.18
N ALA A 211 -12.96 -20.20 -10.88
CA ALA A 211 -13.53 -19.05 -10.19
C ALA A 211 -14.37 -18.15 -11.12
N TYR A 212 -13.89 -17.90 -12.34
CA TYR A 212 -14.53 -17.01 -13.32
C TYR A 212 -15.48 -17.73 -14.28
N GLY A 213 -15.33 -19.05 -14.44
CA GLY A 213 -16.12 -19.85 -15.38
C GLY A 213 -15.65 -19.79 -16.83
N PHE A 214 -14.49 -19.16 -17.11
CA PHE A 214 -13.87 -19.07 -18.42
C PHE A 214 -12.33 -19.00 -18.32
N PRO A 215 -11.58 -19.37 -19.37
CA PRO A 215 -10.12 -19.39 -19.35
C PRO A 215 -9.48 -18.01 -19.10
N LEU A 216 -8.36 -17.97 -18.36
CA LEU A 216 -7.56 -16.75 -18.15
C LEU A 216 -7.14 -16.06 -19.46
N GLN A 217 -6.92 -16.83 -20.52
CA GLN A 217 -6.57 -16.28 -21.83
C GLN A 217 -7.67 -15.39 -22.43
N ASP A 218 -8.94 -15.70 -22.15
CA ASP A 218 -10.06 -14.89 -22.62
C ASP A 218 -10.08 -13.54 -21.87
N ALA A 219 -9.81 -13.55 -20.54
CA ALA A 219 -9.66 -12.32 -19.75
C ALA A 219 -8.51 -11.44 -20.25
N LEU A 220 -7.36 -12.05 -20.57
CA LEU A 220 -6.21 -11.34 -21.13
C LEU A 220 -6.54 -10.73 -22.50
N SER A 221 -7.29 -11.45 -23.33
CA SER A 221 -7.74 -10.94 -24.64
C SER A 221 -8.71 -9.77 -24.50
N GLU A 222 -9.58 -9.75 -23.48
CA GLU A 222 -10.45 -8.60 -23.20
C GLU A 222 -9.65 -7.41 -22.68
N TYR A 223 -8.71 -7.67 -21.77
CA TYR A 223 -7.80 -6.68 -21.19
C TYR A 223 -6.93 -5.97 -22.23
N GLU A 224 -6.56 -6.63 -23.34
CA GLU A 224 -5.87 -5.99 -24.47
C GLU A 224 -6.62 -4.75 -25.02
N SER A 225 -7.93 -4.65 -24.81
CA SER A 225 -8.75 -3.52 -25.23
C SER A 225 -9.18 -2.58 -24.09
N TYR A 226 -8.90 -2.96 -22.84
CA TYR A 226 -9.20 -2.12 -21.67
C TYR A 226 -8.40 -0.80 -21.75
N PRO A 227 -8.91 0.35 -21.28
CA PRO A 227 -8.16 1.62 -21.34
C PRO A 227 -6.86 1.55 -20.54
N GLU A 228 -5.80 2.24 -20.98
CA GLU A 228 -4.68 2.58 -20.09
C GLU A 228 -5.05 3.83 -19.30
N CYS A 229 -4.76 3.82 -18.00
CA CYS A 229 -4.90 5.01 -17.18
C CYS A 229 -3.76 5.09 -16.13
N SER A 230 -3.75 6.15 -15.32
CA SER A 230 -2.76 6.29 -14.23
C SER A 230 -3.14 5.39 -13.06
N PRO A 231 -2.18 4.80 -12.31
CA PRO A 231 -2.51 3.95 -11.16
C PRO A 231 -3.36 4.58 -10.08
N LEU A 232 -3.30 5.90 -9.98
CA LEU A 232 -4.10 6.67 -9.06
C LEU A 232 -5.60 6.61 -9.39
N ALA A 233 -5.96 6.22 -10.61
CA ALA A 233 -7.33 5.99 -11.05
C ALA A 233 -8.03 4.85 -10.33
N TRP A 234 -7.28 3.81 -9.98
CA TRP A 234 -7.83 2.55 -9.48
C TRP A 234 -7.36 2.23 -8.07
N THR A 235 -6.18 2.74 -7.68
CA THR A 235 -5.59 2.42 -6.37
C THR A 235 -6.41 3.02 -5.23
N ASN A 236 -6.98 2.14 -4.42
CA ASN A 236 -7.55 2.39 -3.10
C ASN A 236 -8.64 3.47 -3.08
N ILE A 237 -9.28 3.64 -4.24
CA ILE A 237 -10.20 4.74 -4.48
C ILE A 237 -11.53 4.48 -3.79
N ASP A 238 -12.04 3.25 -3.81
CA ASP A 238 -13.33 2.92 -3.22
C ASP A 238 -13.37 3.22 -1.72
N ILE A 239 -12.30 2.89 -1.00
CA ILE A 239 -12.23 3.07 0.46
C ILE A 239 -12.05 4.54 0.83
N ALA A 240 -11.19 5.27 0.12
CA ALA A 240 -11.01 6.70 0.36
C ALA A 240 -12.26 7.51 -0.05
N CYS A 241 -12.91 7.14 -1.16
CA CYS A 241 -14.10 7.82 -1.66
C CYS A 241 -15.37 7.54 -0.86
N ALA A 242 -15.38 6.48 -0.06
CA ALA A 242 -16.47 6.17 0.87
C ALA A 242 -16.54 7.14 2.06
N GLN A 243 -15.47 7.91 2.32
CA GLN A 243 -15.44 8.93 3.37
C GLN A 243 -16.43 10.07 3.08
N ASP A 244 -16.90 10.72 4.14
CA ASP A 244 -17.76 11.90 4.02
C ASP A 244 -16.98 13.05 3.36
N PRO A 245 -17.48 13.60 2.24
CA PRO A 245 -16.72 14.59 1.49
C PRO A 245 -16.87 15.99 2.08
N VAL A 246 -15.82 16.80 1.95
CA VAL A 246 -15.87 18.24 2.16
C VAL A 246 -16.40 18.91 0.90
N PRO A 247 -17.54 19.64 0.95
CA PRO A 247 -18.07 20.32 -0.23
C PRO A 247 -17.15 21.49 -0.62
N VAL A 248 -16.79 21.55 -1.91
CA VAL A 248 -16.00 22.61 -2.51
C VAL A 248 -16.82 23.27 -3.61
N GLU A 249 -17.22 24.52 -3.37
CA GLU A 249 -17.94 25.34 -4.34
C GLU A 249 -16.97 26.33 -5.01
N LEU A 250 -16.66 26.12 -6.30
CA LEU A 250 -15.79 27.04 -7.04
C LEU A 250 -16.56 28.33 -7.42
N PRO A 251 -16.08 29.51 -6.97
CA PRO A 251 -16.69 30.78 -7.34
C PRO A 251 -16.69 31.03 -8.85
N GLN A 252 -17.83 31.50 -9.37
CA GLN A 252 -18.00 31.81 -10.80
C GLN A 252 -17.22 33.05 -11.25
N ASP A 253 -16.71 33.86 -10.31
CA ASP A 253 -15.87 35.02 -10.59
C ASP A 253 -14.38 34.66 -10.78
N GLY A 254 -14.05 33.36 -10.78
CA GLY A 254 -12.69 32.85 -10.95
C GLY A 254 -11.84 32.95 -9.68
N SER A 255 -12.39 33.44 -8.55
CA SER A 255 -11.67 33.42 -7.28
C SER A 255 -11.42 31.98 -6.81
N ALA A 256 -10.30 31.79 -6.11
CA ALA A 256 -9.87 30.46 -5.71
C ALA A 256 -10.42 30.04 -4.34
N VAL A 257 -10.77 28.77 -4.21
CA VAL A 257 -11.00 28.11 -2.92
C VAL A 257 -9.70 27.51 -2.45
N THR A 258 -9.27 27.83 -1.23
CA THR A 258 -8.03 27.30 -0.64
C THR A 258 -8.35 26.37 0.52
N LEU A 259 -7.78 25.17 0.47
CA LEU A 259 -7.76 24.17 1.53
C LEU A 259 -6.35 24.20 2.13
N SER A 260 -6.17 24.78 3.32
CA SER A 260 -4.87 24.83 3.99
C SER A 260 -4.81 23.90 5.18
N GLN A 261 -3.63 23.33 5.41
CA GLN A 261 -3.34 22.46 6.54
C GLN A 261 -1.95 22.77 7.08
N GLN A 262 -1.86 22.75 8.41
CA GLN A 262 -0.60 22.84 9.12
C GLN A 262 -0.04 21.41 9.27
N PHE A 263 1.16 21.19 8.76
CA PHE A 263 1.88 19.92 8.85
C PHE A 263 2.79 19.93 10.05
N VAL A 264 2.27 19.47 11.18
CA VAL A 264 3.03 19.11 12.36
C VAL A 264 2.61 17.73 12.79
N CYS A 265 3.60 16.87 13.04
CA CYS A 265 3.36 15.47 13.36
C CYS A 265 2.38 15.25 14.54
N GLY A 266 2.21 16.20 15.45
CA GLY A 266 1.23 16.09 16.54
C GLY A 266 -0.22 16.48 16.20
N GLU A 267 -0.50 16.97 14.99
CA GLU A 267 -1.86 17.33 14.57
C GLU A 267 -2.67 16.08 14.18
N PRO A 268 -3.93 15.94 14.63
CA PRO A 268 -4.73 14.72 14.44
C PRO A 268 -4.87 14.26 12.98
N GLU A 269 -4.95 15.22 12.04
CA GLU A 269 -5.16 14.94 10.62
C GLU A 269 -3.89 14.48 9.89
N ILE A 270 -2.71 14.63 10.51
CA ILE A 270 -1.42 14.28 9.93
C ILE A 270 -1.13 12.80 10.16
N ARG A 271 -0.71 12.11 9.09
CA ARG A 271 -0.43 10.67 9.06
C ARG A 271 1.03 10.41 8.73
N GLY A 272 1.64 9.38 9.31
CA GLY A 272 3.01 8.98 9.00
C GLY A 272 3.81 8.44 10.20
N PRO A 273 5.10 8.11 10.01
CA PRO A 273 5.89 8.29 8.78
C PRO A 273 5.72 7.18 7.72
N LEU A 274 5.20 7.55 6.55
CA LEU A 274 5.15 6.69 5.35
C LEU A 274 6.35 7.03 4.46
N TRP A 275 7.35 6.14 4.39
CA TRP A 275 8.59 6.33 3.61
C TRP A 275 9.26 7.69 3.85
N GLY A 276 9.39 8.07 5.12
CA GLY A 276 10.00 9.34 5.54
C GLY A 276 9.12 10.57 5.27
N ARG A 277 7.84 10.39 4.99
CA ARG A 277 6.88 11.48 4.74
C ARG A 277 5.73 11.44 5.73
N MET A 278 5.16 12.60 5.96
CA MET A 278 3.83 12.75 6.54
C MET A 278 2.84 13.20 5.47
N PHE A 279 1.57 12.83 5.64
CA PHE A 279 0.53 13.18 4.68
C PHE A 279 -0.80 13.50 5.35
N THR A 280 -1.68 14.16 4.60
CA THR A 280 -3.10 14.28 4.90
C THR A 280 -3.90 13.55 3.84
N GLU A 281 -5.10 13.11 4.18
CA GLU A 281 -6.09 12.60 3.23
C GLU A 281 -7.42 13.31 3.48
N THR A 282 -8.06 13.78 2.42
CA THR A 282 -9.38 14.40 2.50
C THR A 282 -10.15 14.11 1.23
N THR A 283 -11.38 13.62 1.38
CA THR A 283 -12.31 13.49 0.27
C THR A 283 -13.04 14.81 0.08
N ILE A 284 -13.05 15.33 -1.14
CA ILE A 284 -13.73 16.58 -1.50
C ILE A 284 -14.82 16.30 -2.53
N GLU A 285 -15.88 17.11 -2.52
CA GLU A 285 -16.95 17.07 -3.54
C GLU A 285 -16.93 18.41 -4.29
N LEU A 286 -16.57 18.37 -5.58
CA LEU A 286 -16.68 19.54 -6.44
C LEU A 286 -18.14 19.70 -6.88
N ALA A 287 -18.82 20.69 -6.29
CA ALA A 287 -20.23 20.95 -6.57
C ALA A 287 -20.42 21.77 -7.86
N ASN A 288 -21.56 21.55 -8.52
CA ASN A 288 -22.01 22.14 -9.80
C ASN A 288 -21.27 21.65 -11.05
N PRO A 289 -21.98 21.51 -12.19
CA PRO A 289 -21.34 21.26 -13.49
C PRO A 289 -20.36 22.39 -13.80
N LEU A 290 -19.08 22.07 -13.70
CA LEU A 290 -18.01 23.00 -14.03
C LEU A 290 -17.92 23.09 -15.56
N SER A 291 -18.32 24.23 -16.11
CA SER A 291 -18.05 24.53 -17.52
C SER A 291 -16.67 25.17 -17.61
N GLY A 292 -15.63 24.35 -17.79
CA GLY A 292 -14.28 24.87 -18.01
C GLY A 292 -13.18 24.01 -17.40
N TRP A 293 -11.97 24.57 -17.40
CA TRP A 293 -10.81 23.96 -16.75
C TRP A 293 -10.73 24.47 -15.32
N VAL A 294 -10.41 23.59 -14.38
CA VAL A 294 -10.02 23.96 -13.02
C VAL A 294 -8.51 24.03 -12.96
N LEU A 295 -8.04 25.11 -12.38
CA LEU A 295 -6.66 25.32 -12.06
C LEU A 295 -6.40 24.84 -10.63
N VAL A 296 -5.46 23.92 -10.48
CA VAL A 296 -5.01 23.39 -9.19
C VAL A 296 -3.63 23.97 -8.89
N ARG A 297 -3.48 24.63 -7.74
CA ARG A 297 -2.22 25.19 -7.27
C ARG A 297 -1.92 24.70 -5.86
N MET A 298 -0.66 24.37 -5.59
CA MET A 298 -0.17 24.16 -4.23
C MET A 298 0.60 25.40 -3.79
N PHE A 299 0.40 25.82 -2.55
CA PHE A 299 1.09 26.92 -1.90
C PHE A 299 1.56 26.47 -0.52
N GLY A 300 2.52 27.17 0.07
CA GLY A 300 3.04 26.86 1.38
C GLY A 300 4.51 27.24 1.51
N ASP A 301 5.12 26.79 2.61
CA ASP A 301 6.56 26.87 2.78
C ASP A 301 7.27 26.06 1.67
N GLU A 302 8.33 26.62 1.09
CA GLU A 302 9.05 25.98 -0.03
C GLU A 302 9.67 24.65 0.41
N ASN A 303 9.22 23.54 -0.20
CA ASN A 303 9.81 22.23 -0.05
C ASN A 303 9.77 21.46 -1.39
N PRO A 304 10.92 20.96 -1.89
CA PRO A 304 11.00 20.25 -3.16
C PRO A 304 10.33 18.87 -3.18
N ASP A 305 10.23 18.24 -2.01
CA ASP A 305 9.74 16.88 -1.81
C ASP A 305 8.27 16.85 -1.37
N ALA A 306 7.63 18.01 -1.23
CA ALA A 306 6.20 18.13 -0.98
C ALA A 306 5.40 18.01 -2.29
N PHE A 307 4.32 17.24 -2.28
CA PHE A 307 3.48 17.02 -3.45
C PHE A 307 2.02 16.78 -3.09
N ILE A 308 1.14 16.88 -4.08
CA ILE A 308 -0.27 16.54 -3.95
C ILE A 308 -0.65 15.39 -4.87
N VAL A 309 -1.69 14.67 -4.47
CA VAL A 309 -2.38 13.67 -5.28
C VAL A 309 -3.86 14.03 -5.22
N LEU A 310 -4.50 14.24 -6.37
CA LEU A 310 -5.92 14.54 -6.45
C LEU A 310 -6.58 13.55 -7.41
N SER A 311 -7.14 12.46 -6.91
CA SER A 311 -7.74 11.39 -7.74
C SER A 311 -9.27 11.45 -7.71
N GLY A 312 -9.95 11.21 -8.85
CA GLY A 312 -11.41 11.27 -8.97
C GLY A 312 -12.08 9.91 -8.76
N CYS A 313 -13.17 9.87 -8.00
CA CYS A 313 -13.85 8.66 -7.50
C CYS A 313 -14.66 7.86 -8.55
N GLY A 314 -14.12 7.62 -9.74
CA GLY A 314 -14.88 6.96 -10.81
C GLY A 314 -14.03 6.32 -11.89
N GLY A 315 -13.08 5.46 -11.49
CA GLY A 315 -12.32 4.60 -12.40
C GLY A 315 -11.38 5.33 -13.36
N CYS A 316 -10.90 4.61 -14.37
CA CYS A 316 -9.95 5.09 -15.38
C CYS A 316 -10.40 6.37 -16.10
N GLU A 317 -11.71 6.56 -16.27
CA GLU A 317 -12.30 7.69 -16.99
C GLU A 317 -12.28 9.01 -16.19
N ASN A 318 -12.10 8.96 -14.87
CA ASN A 318 -12.13 10.13 -13.98
C ASN A 318 -10.81 10.36 -13.23
N ALA A 319 -9.76 9.63 -13.59
CA ALA A 319 -8.48 9.73 -12.95
C ALA A 319 -7.70 10.96 -13.42
N ILE A 320 -7.44 11.85 -12.48
CA ILE A 320 -6.63 13.02 -12.71
C ILE A 320 -5.44 12.91 -11.77
N TRP A 321 -4.26 13.28 -12.23
CA TRP A 321 -3.10 13.38 -11.37
C TRP A 321 -2.41 14.69 -11.60
N VAL A 322 -2.02 15.29 -10.50
CA VAL A 322 -1.32 16.57 -10.44
C VAL A 322 -0.15 16.40 -9.48
N ARG A 323 0.95 15.80 -9.95
CA ARG A 323 2.23 15.90 -9.22
C ARG A 323 2.67 17.36 -9.28
N LEU A 324 2.76 18.00 -8.13
CA LEU A 324 3.38 19.31 -7.99
C LEU A 324 4.64 19.12 -7.14
N GLY A 325 5.74 19.70 -7.61
CA GLY A 325 7.03 19.75 -6.93
C GLY A 325 7.88 20.80 -7.64
N ASP A 326 8.60 21.62 -6.88
CA ASP A 326 9.65 22.54 -7.34
C ASP A 326 9.32 23.54 -8.45
N GLY A 327 8.26 24.35 -8.28
CA GLY A 327 8.04 25.49 -9.17
C GLY A 327 7.65 25.11 -10.60
N LEU A 328 7.12 23.90 -10.79
CA LEU A 328 6.42 23.54 -12.01
C LEU A 328 5.19 24.44 -12.23
N PRO A 329 4.86 24.78 -13.48
CA PRO A 329 3.75 25.67 -13.78
C PRO A 329 2.44 25.08 -13.27
N GLU A 330 1.58 25.98 -12.78
CA GLU A 330 0.13 25.85 -12.69
C GLU A 330 -0.44 24.73 -13.56
N GLN A 331 -1.03 23.70 -12.93
CA GLN A 331 -1.67 22.62 -13.67
C GLN A 331 -3.14 22.97 -13.92
N VAL A 332 -3.43 23.23 -15.18
CA VAL A 332 -4.80 23.46 -15.67
C VAL A 332 -5.36 22.11 -16.13
N ARG A 333 -6.46 21.65 -15.53
CA ARG A 333 -7.12 20.37 -15.84
C ARG A 333 -8.64 20.54 -15.83
N ALA A 334 -9.35 19.89 -16.75
CA ALA A 334 -10.80 19.83 -16.69
C ALA A 334 -11.17 18.82 -15.59
N LEU A 335 -11.63 19.32 -14.45
CA LEU A 335 -12.16 18.47 -13.38
C LEU A 335 -13.69 18.42 -13.56
N PRO A 336 -14.29 17.26 -13.86
CA PRO A 336 -15.74 17.13 -13.82
C PRO A 336 -16.28 17.35 -12.39
N THR A 337 -17.58 17.59 -12.27
CA THR A 337 -18.28 17.50 -10.99
C THR A 337 -18.13 16.10 -10.42
N GLY A 338 -17.92 15.99 -9.11
CA GLY A 338 -17.90 14.71 -8.42
C GLY A 338 -16.99 14.71 -7.21
N ARG A 339 -16.76 13.50 -6.71
CA ARG A 339 -15.88 13.24 -5.57
C ARG A 339 -14.44 13.04 -6.00
N TYR A 340 -13.53 13.54 -5.18
CA TYR A 340 -12.10 13.38 -5.34
C TYR A 340 -11.42 13.10 -4.00
N VAL A 341 -10.36 12.31 -4.02
CA VAL A 341 -9.46 12.11 -2.88
C VAL A 341 -8.27 13.04 -3.08
N LEU A 342 -8.07 13.95 -2.14
CA LEU A 342 -6.91 14.83 -2.05
C LEU A 342 -5.96 14.29 -0.97
N ARG A 343 -4.75 13.88 -1.36
CA ARG A 343 -3.62 13.67 -0.45
C ARG A 343 -2.58 14.75 -0.63
N VAL A 344 -2.04 15.28 0.47
CA VAL A 344 -0.92 16.23 0.47
C VAL A 344 0.20 15.62 1.28
N PHE A 345 1.40 15.55 0.70
CA PHE A 345 2.59 14.95 1.29
C PHE A 345 3.65 16.00 1.59
N ARG A 346 4.38 15.80 2.68
CA ARG A 346 5.61 16.53 3.03
C ARG A 346 6.63 15.60 3.68
N PRO A 347 7.94 15.91 3.61
CA PRO A 347 8.94 15.22 4.44
C PRO A 347 8.59 15.28 5.93
N ILE A 348 8.88 14.21 6.66
CA ILE A 348 8.57 14.10 8.09
C ILE A 348 9.31 15.13 8.96
N ASP A 349 10.47 15.59 8.50
CA ASP A 349 11.34 16.55 9.16
C ASP A 349 11.07 18.01 8.77
N ASP A 350 10.08 18.25 7.89
CA ASP A 350 9.73 19.58 7.39
C ASP A 350 8.31 20.01 7.79
N SER A 351 8.20 20.52 9.03
CA SER A 351 6.96 21.12 9.50
C SER A 351 6.68 22.45 8.80
N GLY A 352 5.43 22.70 8.40
CA GLY A 352 5.05 23.97 7.79
C GLY A 352 3.61 24.01 7.35
N GLU A 353 3.20 25.11 6.70
CA GLU A 353 1.88 25.20 6.09
C GLU A 353 1.93 24.68 4.65
N SER A 354 0.94 23.87 4.26
CA SER A 354 0.66 23.52 2.87
C SER A 354 -0.80 23.79 2.57
N ALA A 355 -1.07 24.33 1.39
CA ALA A 355 -2.39 24.68 0.95
C ALA A 355 -2.60 24.27 -0.51
N VAL A 356 -3.82 23.83 -0.83
CA VAL A 356 -4.26 23.52 -2.18
C VAL A 356 -5.36 24.50 -2.57
N SER A 357 -5.16 25.16 -3.69
CA SER A 357 -6.04 26.18 -4.23
C SER A 357 -6.65 25.68 -5.53
N LEU A 358 -7.97 25.77 -5.63
CA LEU A 358 -8.78 25.36 -6.77
C LEU A 358 -9.50 26.60 -7.31
N SER A 359 -9.39 26.89 -8.60
CA SER A 359 -10.09 28.01 -9.24
C SER A 359 -10.52 27.67 -10.66
N LEU A 360 -11.55 28.34 -11.17
CA LEU A 360 -11.88 28.24 -12.60
C LEU A 360 -10.80 28.96 -13.42
N SER A 361 -10.35 28.34 -14.52
CA SER A 361 -9.55 29.01 -15.54
C SER A 361 -10.47 29.87 -16.41
N GLU A 362 -10.04 31.11 -16.71
CA GLU A 362 -10.67 31.96 -17.71
C GLU A 362 -10.62 31.36 -19.13
#